data_AF-A0A662HEJ8-F1
#
_entry.id   AF-A0A662HEJ8-F1
#
_cell.length_a   1.000
_cell.length_b   1.000
_cell.length_c   1.000
_cell.angle_alpha   90.00
_cell.angle_beta   90.00
_cell.angle_gamma   90.00
#
_symmetry.space_group_name_H-M   'P 1'
#
loop_
_entity.id
_entity.type
_entity.pdbx_description
1 polymer ?
#
loop_
_entity_poly.entity_id
_entity_poly.type
_entity_poly.pdbx_seq_one_letter_code
_entity_poly.pdbx_strand_id
1 'polypeptide(L)'
;MVRNKLEKKIALFLTTLTLLLIITPLGSPVRQLKVIGATWIYAPAVSETTGGLRGALVNISLIVTEGFGDVYVATSSLTEKDMQAAATTAARIASEILNLNFRNYNFYFKVSSDAIVIGGPSAGVALTVLSFSALSGIPINRSVLVTGMINPDGTVGPVGGVFEKAEIAAKSGIKLFLIPPGQSIVSKVKVIKEQVGPFIIQRVRREPVNLVKYAKENWNLKVKEIESVYEAVKYFTGYLIKLPEYSEPSLSQDMLEALTAQASKLMNEAERNYREVVDEIKRSSIDPFEKQRLLEILDERSLKPLMAAREEPDPYERANLALSSVINSEWIRLIHSYTTHRLELNKIVSKLEKELNETIGLVRKGWKEINDRADIVFLLVATDRAVDAKEKLRQASEIWDKDRSEGLRLLAYVKWRIYTVKLWYEMTKVREGAEIRLEGLKEIAANYLAEARSTWSYAGTLLEEMGSGGVMLDEAFRAYQLAKDSFMENDYVTTCVEAIKSLSYSEASIASAITDITLNSTYIIQYSRRTALMNIARASEAVEPVVSILYLRSGDRSEGIDSRVLFYKLSSYYAKLIRDIASLAKA
;
A
#
# COMPACT_ATOMS: atom_id res chain seq x y z
N MET A 1 -25.37 48.26 69.47
CA MET A 1 -24.15 48.20 68.61
C MET A 1 -24.05 46.93 67.74
N VAL A 2 -24.61 45.78 68.15
CA VAL A 2 -24.49 44.49 67.43
C VAL A 2 -25.34 44.42 66.14
N ARG A 3 -26.57 44.96 66.16
CA ARG A 3 -27.51 44.93 65.01
C ARG A 3 -26.98 45.66 63.76
N ASN A 4 -26.30 46.80 63.97
CA ASN A 4 -25.74 47.63 62.90
C ASN A 4 -24.49 46.99 62.23
N LYS A 5 -23.80 46.07 62.92
CA LYS A 5 -22.71 45.27 62.34
C LYS A 5 -23.24 44.13 61.46
N LEU A 6 -24.39 43.56 61.80
CA LEU A 6 -25.00 42.47 61.04
C LEU A 6 -25.59 42.98 59.72
N GLU A 7 -26.30 44.11 59.76
CA GLU A 7 -26.86 44.76 58.56
C GLU A 7 -25.77 45.17 57.56
N LYS A 8 -24.64 45.71 58.04
CA LYS A 8 -23.48 46.01 57.17
C LYS A 8 -22.84 44.77 56.56
N LYS A 9 -22.78 43.65 57.29
CA LYS A 9 -22.27 42.38 56.75
C LYS A 9 -23.20 41.77 55.70
N ILE A 10 -24.52 41.85 55.92
CA ILE A 10 -25.52 41.38 54.96
C ILE A 10 -25.51 42.25 53.70
N ALA A 11 -25.43 43.58 53.85
CA ALA A 11 -25.31 44.49 52.72
C ALA A 11 -24.02 44.26 51.92
N LEU A 12 -22.88 44.09 52.61
CA LEU A 12 -21.61 43.77 51.95
C LEU A 12 -21.69 42.43 51.22
N PHE A 13 -22.27 41.40 51.84
CA PHE A 13 -22.47 40.09 51.23
C PHE A 13 -23.36 40.15 49.98
N LEU A 14 -24.47 40.89 50.05
CA LEU A 14 -25.37 41.12 48.91
C LEU A 14 -24.69 41.91 47.78
N THR A 15 -23.88 42.93 48.10
CA THR A 15 -23.10 43.67 47.10
C THR A 15 -22.00 42.83 46.46
N THR A 16 -21.33 41.98 47.24
CA THR A 16 -20.34 41.04 46.69
C THR A 16 -21.00 39.97 45.84
N LEU A 17 -22.18 39.48 46.22
CA LEU A 17 -22.93 38.48 45.46
C LEU A 17 -23.47 39.06 44.15
N THR A 18 -23.94 40.31 44.17
CA THR A 18 -24.36 41.03 42.95
C THR A 18 -23.16 41.36 42.06
N LEU A 19 -22.00 41.75 42.60
CA LEU A 19 -20.78 41.88 41.79
C LEU A 19 -20.35 40.54 41.19
N LEU A 20 -20.45 39.44 41.94
CA LEU A 20 -20.10 38.10 41.45
C LEU A 20 -21.04 37.63 40.34
N LEU A 21 -22.33 37.99 40.41
CA LEU A 21 -23.34 37.73 39.37
C LEU A 21 -23.15 38.62 38.13
N ILE A 22 -22.58 39.82 38.27
CA ILE A 22 -22.22 40.69 37.13
C ILE A 22 -20.90 40.20 36.48
N ILE A 23 -20.03 39.53 37.24
CA ILE A 23 -18.80 38.88 36.76
C ILE A 23 -19.07 37.42 36.30
N THR A 24 -20.33 37.03 36.06
CA THR A 24 -20.56 35.83 35.25
C THR A 24 -19.86 36.06 33.91
N PRO A 25 -18.96 35.18 33.47
CA PRO A 25 -18.34 35.37 32.18
C PRO A 25 -19.48 35.44 31.17
N LEU A 26 -19.52 36.52 30.36
CA LEU A 26 -20.23 36.50 29.09
C LEU A 26 -19.94 35.14 28.50
N GLY A 27 -21.00 34.31 28.35
CA GLY A 27 -20.84 32.92 27.95
C GLY A 27 -19.83 32.87 26.81
N SER A 28 -18.71 32.19 27.04
CA SER A 28 -17.69 31.98 26.01
C SER A 28 -18.46 31.62 24.74
N PRO A 29 -18.29 32.36 23.63
CA PRO A 29 -19.14 32.20 22.46
C PRO A 29 -19.16 30.72 22.14
N VAL A 30 -20.35 30.09 22.23
CA VAL A 30 -20.50 28.69 21.86
C VAL A 30 -19.96 28.61 20.44
N ARG A 31 -18.79 28.01 20.29
CA ARG A 31 -18.12 27.93 18.98
C ARG A 31 -19.00 27.04 18.14
N GLN A 32 -19.93 27.63 17.39
CA GLN A 32 -20.83 26.91 16.52
C GLN A 32 -19.96 26.22 15.47
N LEU A 33 -19.94 24.89 15.50
CA LEU A 33 -19.26 24.10 14.49
C LEU A 33 -19.93 24.39 13.15
N LYS A 34 -19.18 25.01 12.24
CA LYS A 34 -19.68 25.32 10.91
C LYS A 34 -19.78 24.02 10.12
N VAL A 35 -21.01 23.68 9.73
CA VAL A 35 -21.29 22.56 8.83
C VAL A 35 -20.91 22.99 7.42
N ILE A 36 -20.00 22.24 6.81
CA ILE A 36 -19.54 22.43 5.43
C ILE A 36 -20.54 21.82 4.45
N GLY A 37 -21.03 20.62 4.76
CA GLY A 37 -22.04 19.96 3.97
C GLY A 37 -22.59 18.71 4.62
N ALA A 38 -23.75 18.26 4.14
CA ALA A 38 -24.38 17.03 4.57
C ALA A 38 -25.08 16.36 3.39
N THR A 39 -24.88 15.05 3.23
CA THR A 39 -25.51 14.26 2.17
C THR A 39 -25.54 12.79 2.56
N TRP A 40 -26.07 11.93 1.70
CA TRP A 40 -26.15 10.48 1.91
C TRP A 40 -26.01 9.72 0.59
N ILE A 41 -25.71 8.43 0.62
CA ILE A 41 -25.62 7.54 -0.55
C ILE A 41 -26.04 6.11 -0.17
N TYR A 42 -26.55 5.34 -1.14
CA TYR A 42 -26.71 3.89 -0.97
C TYR A 42 -25.43 3.16 -1.38
N ALA A 43 -25.06 2.11 -0.64
CA ALA A 43 -24.01 1.17 -1.01
C ALA A 43 -24.55 -0.27 -0.95
N PRO A 44 -24.23 -1.14 -1.92
CA PRO A 44 -24.64 -2.53 -1.88
C PRO A 44 -23.71 -3.34 -0.99
N ALA A 45 -24.29 -4.22 -0.19
CA ALA A 45 -23.60 -5.15 0.69
C ALA A 45 -24.15 -6.58 0.48
N VAL A 46 -23.51 -7.55 1.12
CA VAL A 46 -24.01 -8.93 1.17
C VAL A 46 -24.29 -9.33 2.61
N SER A 47 -25.24 -10.24 2.79
CA SER A 47 -25.60 -10.87 4.06
C SER A 47 -25.53 -12.37 3.89
N GLU A 48 -25.03 -13.08 4.89
CA GLU A 48 -25.04 -14.54 4.89
C GLU A 48 -26.40 -15.04 5.36
N THR A 49 -27.00 -15.97 4.61
CA THR A 49 -28.27 -16.62 4.96
C THR A 49 -28.11 -18.13 4.86
N THR A 50 -29.06 -18.88 5.43
CA THR A 50 -29.10 -20.35 5.33
C THR A 50 -29.17 -20.89 3.89
N GLY A 51 -29.53 -20.04 2.92
CA GLY A 51 -29.58 -20.36 1.49
C GLY A 51 -28.40 -19.83 0.66
N GLY A 52 -27.38 -19.23 1.29
CA GLY A 52 -26.24 -18.58 0.63
C GLY A 52 -26.24 -17.05 0.81
N LEU A 53 -25.37 -16.37 0.06
CA LEU A 53 -25.25 -14.92 0.11
C LEU A 53 -26.48 -14.23 -0.50
N ARG A 54 -26.95 -13.15 0.15
CA ARG A 54 -28.03 -12.29 -0.34
C ARG A 54 -27.59 -10.84 -0.34
N GLY A 55 -27.84 -10.14 -1.44
CA GLY A 55 -27.58 -8.70 -1.56
C GLY A 55 -28.52 -7.86 -0.68
N ALA A 56 -27.98 -6.81 -0.08
CA ALA A 56 -28.70 -5.82 0.73
C ALA A 56 -28.24 -4.40 0.38
N LEU A 57 -29.09 -3.40 0.59
CA LEU A 57 -28.69 -2.00 0.52
C LEU A 57 -28.38 -1.46 1.92
N VAL A 58 -27.35 -0.63 1.97
CA VAL A 58 -26.92 0.11 3.17
C VAL A 58 -27.02 1.60 2.85
N ASN A 59 -27.64 2.36 3.74
CA ASN A 59 -27.66 3.82 3.65
C ASN A 59 -26.47 4.37 4.44
N ILE A 60 -25.68 5.21 3.78
CA ILE A 60 -24.54 5.90 4.41
C ILE A 60 -24.80 7.40 4.31
N SER A 61 -24.96 8.06 5.45
CA SER A 61 -25.04 9.52 5.55
C SER A 61 -23.72 10.10 6.07
N LEU A 62 -23.41 11.31 5.64
CA LEU A 62 -22.22 12.05 6.04
C LEU A 62 -22.58 13.49 6.40
N ILE A 63 -22.02 13.96 7.51
CA ILE A 63 -21.93 15.38 7.85
C ILE A 63 -20.46 15.76 7.89
N VAL A 64 -20.10 16.88 7.27
CA VAL A 64 -18.75 17.45 7.30
C VAL A 64 -18.78 18.78 8.04
N THR A 65 -17.87 18.98 8.98
CA THR A 65 -17.68 20.26 9.69
C THR A 65 -16.26 20.76 9.54
N GLU A 66 -16.01 22.02 9.87
CA GLU A 66 -14.64 22.48 10.17
C GLU A 66 -14.09 21.67 11.35
N GLY A 67 -12.80 21.33 11.31
CA GLY A 67 -12.20 20.40 12.27
C GLY A 67 -10.70 20.19 12.09
N PHE A 68 -10.20 19.05 12.57
CA PHE A 68 -8.78 18.71 12.66
C PHE A 68 -8.40 17.45 11.85
N GLY A 69 -9.27 16.99 10.94
CA GLY A 69 -9.05 15.78 10.15
C GLY A 69 -9.59 14.51 10.80
N ASP A 70 -10.51 14.62 11.76
CA ASP A 70 -11.08 13.45 12.42
C ASP A 70 -12.16 12.81 11.57
N VAL A 71 -12.16 11.48 11.55
CA VAL A 71 -13.18 10.68 10.85
C VAL A 71 -13.85 9.77 11.86
N TYR A 72 -15.17 9.83 11.92
CA TYR A 72 -15.98 9.03 12.82
C TYR A 72 -16.95 8.21 11.99
N VAL A 73 -17.01 6.90 12.25
CA VAL A 73 -18.00 6.00 11.63
C VAL A 73 -18.91 5.45 12.72
N ALA A 74 -20.15 5.91 12.73
CA ALA A 74 -21.21 5.33 13.55
C ALA A 74 -21.93 4.21 12.78
N THR A 75 -21.89 2.98 13.29
CA THR A 75 -22.57 1.83 12.71
C THR A 75 -23.19 0.95 13.79
N SER A 76 -24.30 0.28 13.48
CA SER A 76 -24.92 -0.74 14.33
C SER A 76 -24.44 -2.17 14.00
N SER A 77 -23.60 -2.32 12.98
CA SER A 77 -23.07 -3.61 12.50
C SER A 77 -21.75 -3.98 13.18
N LEU A 78 -21.39 -5.27 13.17
CA LEU A 78 -20.11 -5.82 13.67
C LEU A 78 -18.85 -5.33 12.90
N THR A 79 -19.03 -4.44 11.92
CA THR A 79 -18.07 -4.15 10.86
C THR A 79 -17.42 -2.77 11.00
N GLU A 80 -17.54 -2.18 12.19
CA GLU A 80 -17.09 -0.81 12.51
C GLU A 80 -15.60 -0.61 12.21
N LYS A 81 -14.75 -1.57 12.60
CA LYS A 81 -13.28 -1.43 12.49
C LYS A 81 -12.78 -1.43 11.05
N ASP A 82 -13.33 -2.28 10.19
CA ASP A 82 -12.89 -2.39 8.79
C ASP A 82 -13.40 -1.21 7.94
N MET A 83 -14.52 -0.62 8.34
CA MET A 83 -15.09 0.55 7.65
C MET A 83 -14.39 1.86 8.03
N GLN A 84 -13.85 1.97 9.26
CA GLN A 84 -13.19 3.17 9.75
C GLN A 84 -11.95 3.55 8.90
N ALA A 85 -11.10 2.57 8.57
CA ALA A 85 -9.93 2.78 7.72
C ALA A 85 -10.35 3.26 6.31
N ALA A 86 -11.29 2.55 5.68
CA ALA A 86 -11.81 2.89 4.36
C ALA A 86 -12.46 4.29 4.32
N ALA A 87 -13.22 4.67 5.36
CA ALA A 87 -13.82 6.00 5.47
C ALA A 87 -12.77 7.11 5.60
N THR A 88 -11.69 6.85 6.33
CA THR A 88 -10.57 7.79 6.49
C THR A 88 -9.83 7.99 5.17
N THR A 89 -9.49 6.89 4.48
CA THR A 89 -8.88 6.91 3.15
C THR A 89 -9.78 7.63 2.15
N ALA A 90 -11.08 7.36 2.16
CA ALA A 90 -12.07 8.00 1.30
C ALA A 90 -12.15 9.52 1.50
N ALA A 91 -12.24 9.98 2.76
CA ALA A 91 -12.32 11.41 3.09
C ALA A 91 -11.04 12.16 2.68
N ARG A 92 -9.87 11.52 2.87
CA ARG A 92 -8.57 12.07 2.45
C ARG A 92 -8.49 12.22 0.93
N ILE A 93 -8.86 11.17 0.18
CA ILE A 93 -8.83 11.20 -1.29
C ILE A 93 -9.83 12.23 -1.84
N ALA A 94 -11.03 12.33 -1.26
CA ALA A 94 -12.00 13.35 -1.66
C ALA A 94 -11.48 14.78 -1.43
N SER A 95 -10.83 15.02 -0.28
CA SER A 95 -10.18 16.31 0.02
C SER A 95 -9.06 16.61 -0.99
N GLU A 96 -8.26 15.59 -1.30
CA GLU A 96 -7.15 15.69 -2.26
C GLU A 96 -7.65 16.01 -3.69
N ILE A 97 -8.72 15.38 -4.14
CA ILE A 97 -9.37 15.67 -5.43
C ILE A 97 -9.78 17.14 -5.53
N LEU A 98 -10.26 17.71 -4.42
CA LEU A 98 -10.71 19.10 -4.34
C LEU A 98 -9.58 20.08 -4.00
N ASN A 99 -8.33 19.60 -3.91
CA ASN A 99 -7.17 20.37 -3.46
C ASN A 99 -7.41 21.08 -2.10
N LEU A 100 -8.10 20.38 -1.19
CA LEU A 100 -8.40 20.82 0.15
C LEU A 100 -7.46 20.14 1.16
N ASN A 101 -7.06 20.88 2.19
CA ASN A 101 -6.37 20.27 3.33
C ASN A 101 -7.37 19.47 4.15
N PHE A 102 -7.27 18.14 4.10
CA PHE A 102 -8.09 17.20 4.87
C PHE A 102 -8.13 17.55 6.37
N ARG A 103 -7.02 18.06 6.94
CA ARG A 103 -6.91 18.45 8.35
C ARG A 103 -7.82 19.60 8.75
N ASN A 104 -8.45 20.31 7.82
CA ASN A 104 -9.36 21.40 8.13
C ASN A 104 -10.80 20.91 8.37
N TYR A 105 -11.06 19.61 8.24
CA TYR A 105 -12.42 19.05 8.22
C TYR A 105 -12.57 17.83 9.11
N ASN A 106 -13.72 17.70 9.76
CA ASN A 106 -14.12 16.47 10.43
C ASN A 106 -15.28 15.81 9.66
N PHE A 107 -15.28 14.48 9.60
CA PHE A 107 -16.23 13.68 8.84
C PHE A 107 -16.99 12.75 9.79
N TYR A 108 -18.31 12.85 9.81
CA TYR A 108 -19.18 12.03 10.63
C TYR A 108 -20.03 11.14 9.73
N PHE A 109 -19.54 9.94 9.46
CA PHE A 109 -20.28 8.92 8.72
C PHE A 109 -21.24 8.21 9.66
N LYS A 110 -22.46 7.99 9.19
CA LYS A 110 -23.43 7.12 9.83
C LYS A 110 -23.91 6.09 8.82
N VAL A 111 -23.82 4.83 9.22
CA VAL A 111 -24.14 3.67 8.40
C VAL A 111 -25.38 3.03 8.99
N SER A 112 -26.41 2.84 8.18
CA SER A 112 -27.69 2.27 8.61
C SER A 112 -28.12 1.19 7.62
N SER A 113 -28.41 -0.01 8.14
CA SER A 113 -28.92 -1.14 7.36
C SER A 113 -30.00 -1.86 8.16
N ASP A 114 -31.00 -2.35 7.45
CA ASP A 114 -32.09 -3.16 8.01
C ASP A 114 -31.72 -4.65 8.12
N ALA A 115 -30.55 -5.04 7.60
CA ALA A 115 -30.04 -6.41 7.61
C ALA A 115 -28.65 -6.48 8.26
N ILE A 116 -28.33 -7.64 8.85
CA ILE A 116 -26.95 -7.95 9.27
C ILE A 116 -26.15 -8.20 8.00
N VAL A 117 -25.28 -7.25 7.66
CA VAL A 117 -24.43 -7.31 6.47
C VAL A 117 -23.01 -7.69 6.85
N ILE A 118 -22.38 -8.51 6.01
CA ILE A 118 -20.93 -8.72 6.05
C ILE A 118 -20.32 -7.42 5.54
N GLY A 119 -19.78 -6.65 6.47
CA GLY A 119 -19.12 -5.39 6.18
C GLY A 119 -17.62 -5.60 6.02
N GLY A 120 -17.05 -4.68 5.26
CA GLY A 120 -15.64 -4.63 4.93
C GLY A 120 -15.38 -3.36 4.10
N PRO A 121 -14.16 -3.13 3.62
CA PRO A 121 -13.78 -1.93 2.86
C PRO A 121 -14.52 -1.74 1.53
N SER A 122 -15.42 -2.64 1.13
CA SER A 122 -16.12 -2.66 -0.16
C SER A 122 -17.03 -1.46 -0.49
N ALA A 123 -17.32 -0.60 0.50
CA ALA A 123 -18.03 0.66 0.30
C ALA A 123 -17.09 1.86 0.06
N GLY A 124 -15.77 1.65 0.01
CA GLY A 124 -14.75 2.69 -0.07
C GLY A 124 -15.01 3.73 -1.16
N VAL A 125 -15.31 3.29 -2.39
CA VAL A 125 -15.59 4.23 -3.50
C VAL A 125 -16.84 5.06 -3.24
N ALA A 126 -17.89 4.47 -2.66
CA ALA A 126 -19.12 5.18 -2.32
C ALA A 126 -18.86 6.23 -1.22
N LEU A 127 -18.03 5.90 -0.21
CA LEU A 127 -17.60 6.82 0.84
C LEU A 127 -16.82 8.01 0.26
N THR A 128 -15.98 7.78 -0.75
CA THR A 128 -15.20 8.86 -1.39
C THR A 128 -16.11 9.79 -2.19
N VAL A 129 -17.03 9.24 -2.98
CA VAL A 129 -18.03 10.05 -3.72
C VAL A 129 -18.91 10.84 -2.76
N LEU A 130 -19.32 10.23 -1.65
CA LEU A 130 -20.11 10.88 -0.61
C LEU A 130 -19.34 12.05 0.02
N SER A 131 -18.07 11.84 0.35
CA SER A 131 -17.18 12.87 0.90
C SER A 131 -16.94 14.01 -0.08
N PHE A 132 -16.69 13.68 -1.35
CA PHE A 132 -16.53 14.66 -2.42
C PHE A 132 -17.79 15.52 -2.57
N SER A 133 -18.98 14.90 -2.59
CA SER A 133 -20.25 15.60 -2.69
C SER A 133 -20.49 16.51 -1.48
N ALA A 134 -20.22 16.04 -0.25
CA ALA A 134 -20.39 16.83 0.96
C ALA A 134 -19.45 18.05 1.00
N LEU A 135 -18.19 17.89 0.56
CA LEU A 135 -17.20 18.98 0.53
C LEU A 135 -17.45 19.98 -0.61
N SER A 136 -17.86 19.50 -1.79
CA SER A 136 -18.05 20.34 -2.98
C SER A 136 -19.45 20.95 -3.10
N GLY A 137 -20.43 20.40 -2.40
CA GLY A 137 -21.85 20.75 -2.55
C GLY A 137 -22.50 20.20 -3.83
N ILE A 138 -21.78 19.43 -4.65
CA ILE A 138 -22.33 18.88 -5.90
C ILE A 138 -23.21 17.65 -5.58
N PRO A 139 -24.49 17.61 -6.03
CA PRO A 139 -25.40 16.53 -5.67
C PRO A 139 -25.04 15.18 -6.33
N ILE A 140 -25.39 14.09 -5.64
CA ILE A 140 -25.16 12.70 -6.07
C ILE A 140 -26.30 12.20 -6.95
N ASN A 141 -25.97 11.64 -8.11
CA ASN A 141 -26.89 10.95 -9.01
C ASN A 141 -27.36 9.63 -8.39
N ARG A 142 -28.64 9.59 -7.99
CA ARG A 142 -29.28 8.43 -7.33
C ARG A 142 -29.55 7.24 -8.25
N SER A 143 -29.38 7.40 -9.56
CA SER A 143 -29.54 6.31 -10.55
C SER A 143 -28.26 5.48 -10.74
N VAL A 144 -27.18 5.85 -10.05
CA VAL A 144 -25.89 5.16 -10.09
C VAL A 144 -25.64 4.50 -8.74
N LEU A 145 -25.09 3.29 -8.76
CA LEU A 145 -24.62 2.57 -7.59
C LEU A 145 -23.20 2.06 -7.85
N VAL A 146 -22.38 1.90 -6.81
CA VAL A 146 -21.00 1.42 -6.93
C VAL A 146 -20.67 0.43 -5.82
N THR A 147 -19.84 -0.56 -6.13
CA THR A 147 -19.10 -1.37 -5.14
C THR A 147 -17.61 -1.30 -5.46
N GLY A 148 -16.77 -1.35 -4.45
CA GLY A 148 -15.32 -1.34 -4.61
C GLY A 148 -14.61 -0.85 -3.37
N MET A 149 -13.47 -1.48 -3.05
CA MET A 149 -12.54 -0.89 -2.10
C MET A 149 -11.95 0.39 -2.68
N ILE A 150 -11.50 1.29 -1.81
CA ILE A 150 -10.72 2.46 -2.21
C ILE A 150 -9.31 2.34 -1.67
N ASN A 151 -8.34 2.27 -2.56
CA ASN A 151 -6.94 2.23 -2.18
C ASN A 151 -6.39 3.65 -1.93
N PRO A 152 -5.35 3.83 -1.10
CA PRO A 152 -4.73 5.13 -0.82
C PRO A 152 -4.30 5.95 -2.05
N ASP A 153 -4.01 5.28 -3.16
CA ASP A 153 -3.58 5.86 -4.43
C ASP A 153 -4.75 6.30 -5.34
N GLY A 154 -6.00 6.11 -4.89
CA GLY A 154 -7.23 6.47 -5.60
C GLY A 154 -7.79 5.36 -6.49
N THR A 155 -7.16 4.19 -6.54
CA THR A 155 -7.65 3.06 -7.33
C THR A 155 -8.80 2.31 -6.69
N VAL A 156 -9.61 1.68 -7.55
CA VAL A 156 -10.71 0.82 -7.12
C VAL A 156 -10.19 -0.60 -6.92
N GLY A 157 -10.30 -1.09 -5.69
CA GLY A 157 -9.91 -2.44 -5.32
C GLY A 157 -11.09 -3.44 -5.45
N PRO A 158 -10.78 -4.73 -5.66
CA PRO A 158 -11.75 -5.80 -5.86
C PRO A 158 -12.61 -6.08 -4.63
N VAL A 159 -13.77 -6.70 -4.85
CA VAL A 159 -14.73 -7.02 -3.77
C VAL A 159 -15.42 -8.37 -3.97
N GLY A 160 -15.86 -8.98 -2.88
CA GLY A 160 -16.70 -10.18 -2.87
C GLY A 160 -18.17 -9.90 -3.19
N GLY A 161 -18.89 -10.94 -3.60
CA GLY A 161 -20.35 -10.93 -3.79
C GLY A 161 -20.85 -9.98 -4.88
N VAL A 162 -20.08 -9.77 -5.95
CA VAL A 162 -20.41 -8.78 -7.01
C VAL A 162 -21.73 -9.11 -7.72
N PHE A 163 -22.03 -10.41 -7.90
CA PHE A 163 -23.28 -10.85 -8.52
C PHE A 163 -24.50 -10.47 -7.66
N GLU A 164 -24.47 -10.79 -6.36
CA GLU A 164 -25.52 -10.49 -5.40
C GLU A 164 -25.71 -8.97 -5.23
N LYS A 165 -24.60 -8.22 -5.24
CA LYS A 165 -24.60 -6.76 -5.21
C LYS A 165 -25.23 -6.15 -6.48
N ALA A 166 -24.95 -6.72 -7.65
CA ALA A 166 -25.60 -6.29 -8.89
C ALA A 166 -27.10 -6.63 -8.90
N GLU A 167 -27.47 -7.79 -8.34
CA GLU A 167 -28.88 -8.20 -8.23
C GLU A 167 -29.68 -7.21 -7.36
N ILE A 168 -29.16 -6.83 -6.18
CA ILE A 168 -29.85 -5.86 -5.32
C ILE A 168 -29.85 -4.46 -5.94
N ALA A 169 -28.81 -4.08 -6.69
CA ALA A 169 -28.79 -2.83 -7.45
C ALA A 169 -29.97 -2.77 -8.44
N ALA A 170 -30.14 -3.84 -9.23
CA ALA A 170 -31.25 -3.96 -10.17
C ALA A 170 -32.62 -3.90 -9.49
N LYS A 171 -32.81 -4.68 -8.42
CA LYS A 171 -34.06 -4.71 -7.64
C LYS A 171 -34.40 -3.34 -7.03
N SER A 172 -33.41 -2.49 -6.81
CA SER A 172 -33.56 -1.14 -6.26
C SER A 172 -33.77 -0.06 -7.33
N GLY A 173 -33.95 -0.44 -8.59
CA GLY A 173 -34.25 0.48 -9.69
C GLY A 173 -33.04 1.23 -10.25
N ILE A 174 -31.82 0.88 -9.84
CA ILE A 174 -30.57 1.48 -10.33
C ILE A 174 -30.42 1.24 -11.83
N LYS A 175 -29.88 2.25 -12.55
CA LYS A 175 -29.68 2.18 -14.00
C LYS A 175 -28.25 1.84 -14.38
N LEU A 176 -27.29 2.30 -13.59
CA LEU A 176 -25.87 2.08 -13.80
C LEU A 176 -25.22 1.56 -12.52
N PHE A 177 -24.60 0.39 -12.60
CA PHE A 177 -23.83 -0.22 -11.52
C PHE A 177 -22.34 -0.24 -11.88
N LEU A 178 -21.53 0.43 -11.06
CA LEU A 178 -20.09 0.51 -11.21
C LEU A 178 -19.41 -0.57 -10.36
N ILE A 179 -18.48 -1.30 -10.97
CA ILE A 179 -17.77 -2.42 -10.33
C ILE A 179 -16.24 -2.27 -10.47
N PRO A 180 -15.45 -2.97 -9.64
CA PRO A 180 -13.99 -2.96 -9.76
C PRO A 180 -13.50 -3.55 -11.09
N PRO A 181 -12.28 -3.20 -11.51
CA PRO A 181 -11.71 -3.68 -12.76
C PRO A 181 -11.48 -5.19 -12.71
N GLY A 182 -11.84 -5.90 -13.78
CA GLY A 182 -11.65 -7.34 -13.92
C GLY A 182 -12.68 -8.18 -13.19
N GLN A 183 -13.78 -7.58 -12.73
CA GLN A 183 -14.89 -8.28 -12.08
C GLN A 183 -16.16 -8.34 -12.97
N SER A 184 -16.03 -8.10 -14.27
CA SER A 184 -17.09 -8.32 -15.26
C SER A 184 -17.44 -9.80 -15.47
N ILE A 185 -16.52 -10.72 -15.14
CA ILE A 185 -16.78 -12.16 -15.08
C ILE A 185 -16.76 -12.56 -13.60
N VAL A 186 -17.87 -13.12 -13.12
CA VAL A 186 -18.05 -13.48 -11.70
C VAL A 186 -18.46 -14.94 -11.57
N SER A 187 -18.07 -15.57 -10.46
CA SER A 187 -18.49 -16.94 -10.17
C SER A 187 -19.89 -16.96 -9.58
N LYS A 188 -20.84 -17.62 -10.25
CA LYS A 188 -22.16 -17.90 -9.67
C LYS A 188 -22.14 -19.25 -8.98
N VAL A 189 -22.53 -19.26 -7.71
CA VAL A 189 -22.64 -20.48 -6.90
C VAL A 189 -23.95 -21.18 -7.24
N LYS A 190 -23.87 -22.44 -7.69
CA LYS A 190 -25.02 -23.30 -7.96
C LYS A 190 -24.96 -24.51 -7.04
N VAL A 191 -25.92 -24.61 -6.12
CA VAL A 191 -26.08 -25.77 -5.25
C VAL A 191 -26.83 -26.85 -6.01
N ILE A 192 -26.12 -27.91 -6.39
CA ILE A 192 -26.70 -29.10 -7.03
C ILE A 192 -27.01 -30.10 -5.91
N LYS A 193 -28.29 -30.44 -5.76
CA LYS A 193 -28.72 -31.48 -4.82
C LYS A 193 -28.86 -32.79 -5.59
N GLU A 194 -28.01 -33.76 -5.30
CA GLU A 194 -28.08 -35.12 -5.84
C GLU A 194 -28.54 -36.06 -4.73
N GLN A 195 -29.62 -36.80 -4.96
CA GLN A 195 -30.05 -37.84 -4.04
C GLN A 195 -29.30 -39.14 -4.38
N VAL A 196 -28.52 -39.66 -3.42
CA VAL A 196 -27.80 -40.92 -3.54
C VAL A 196 -28.27 -41.84 -2.41
N GLY A 197 -29.22 -42.73 -2.74
CA GLY A 197 -29.86 -43.60 -1.75
C GLY A 197 -30.65 -42.79 -0.70
N PRO A 198 -30.47 -43.04 0.62
CA PRO A 198 -31.14 -42.28 1.68
C PRO A 198 -30.49 -40.91 1.95
N PHE A 199 -29.39 -40.56 1.26
CA PHE A 199 -28.64 -39.33 1.49
C PHE A 199 -28.93 -38.28 0.40
N ILE A 200 -29.01 -37.01 0.81
CA ILE A 200 -28.99 -35.86 -0.10
C ILE A 200 -27.57 -35.31 -0.07
N ILE A 201 -26.83 -35.50 -1.17
CA ILE A 201 -25.51 -34.91 -1.35
C ILE A 201 -25.70 -33.54 -2.00
N GLN A 202 -25.26 -32.50 -1.30
CA GLN A 202 -25.20 -31.16 -1.88
C GLN A 202 -23.80 -30.91 -2.43
N ARG A 203 -23.69 -30.73 -3.74
CA ARG A 203 -22.45 -30.30 -4.39
C ARG A 203 -22.58 -28.84 -4.77
N VAL A 204 -21.60 -28.04 -4.39
CA VAL A 204 -21.51 -26.64 -4.81
C VAL A 204 -20.67 -26.57 -6.08
N ARG A 205 -21.28 -26.12 -7.18
CA ARG A 205 -20.57 -25.86 -8.44
C ARG A 205 -20.48 -24.36 -8.69
N ARG A 206 -19.29 -23.88 -9.05
CA ARG A 206 -19.07 -22.49 -9.46
C ARG A 206 -19.06 -22.42 -10.99
N GLU A 207 -19.92 -21.58 -11.55
CA GLU A 207 -20.00 -21.36 -13.00
C GLU A 207 -19.65 -19.90 -13.30
N PRO A 208 -18.69 -19.61 -14.19
CA PRO A 208 -18.35 -18.23 -14.56
C PRO A 208 -19.50 -17.60 -15.36
N VAL A 209 -19.88 -16.38 -14.98
CA VAL A 209 -20.96 -15.60 -15.61
C VAL A 209 -20.41 -14.25 -16.03
N ASN A 210 -20.61 -13.88 -17.30
CA ASN A 210 -20.39 -12.51 -17.76
C ASN A 210 -21.51 -11.62 -17.18
N LEU A 211 -21.20 -10.93 -16.09
CA LEU A 211 -22.15 -10.11 -15.34
C LEU A 211 -22.67 -8.93 -16.18
N VAL A 212 -21.83 -8.34 -17.02
CA VAL A 212 -22.21 -7.20 -17.88
C VAL A 212 -23.33 -7.59 -18.83
N LYS A 213 -23.17 -8.72 -19.52
CA LYS A 213 -24.19 -9.27 -20.42
C LYS A 213 -25.42 -9.73 -19.64
N TYR A 214 -25.22 -10.53 -18.59
CA TYR A 214 -26.29 -11.10 -17.79
C TYR A 214 -27.21 -10.04 -17.17
N ALA A 215 -26.62 -9.01 -16.54
CA ALA A 215 -27.36 -7.93 -15.90
C ALA A 215 -28.14 -7.09 -16.92
N LYS A 216 -27.59 -6.89 -18.12
CA LYS A 216 -28.29 -6.15 -19.18
C LYS A 216 -29.50 -6.92 -19.71
N GLU A 217 -29.36 -8.22 -19.94
CA GLU A 217 -30.42 -9.08 -20.50
C GLU A 217 -31.53 -9.41 -19.49
N ASN A 218 -31.16 -9.70 -18.24
CA ASN A 218 -32.11 -10.21 -17.25
C ASN A 218 -32.69 -9.11 -16.36
N TRP A 219 -31.95 -8.01 -16.16
CA TRP A 219 -32.31 -6.97 -15.20
C TRP A 219 -32.42 -5.57 -15.82
N ASN A 220 -32.10 -5.42 -17.11
CA ASN A 220 -31.94 -4.12 -17.78
C ASN A 220 -31.00 -3.16 -17.01
N LEU A 221 -30.03 -3.70 -16.28
CA LEU A 221 -29.03 -2.95 -15.52
C LEU A 221 -27.77 -2.80 -16.37
N LYS A 222 -27.26 -1.57 -16.51
CA LYS A 222 -25.95 -1.35 -17.15
C LYS A 222 -24.86 -1.54 -16.09
N VAL A 223 -23.94 -2.46 -16.33
CA VAL A 223 -22.76 -2.67 -15.47
C VAL A 223 -21.53 -2.11 -16.17
N LYS A 224 -20.67 -1.40 -15.44
CA LYS A 224 -19.43 -0.84 -15.97
C LYS A 224 -18.28 -0.98 -14.97
N GLU A 225 -17.15 -1.48 -15.44
CA GLU A 225 -15.90 -1.46 -14.69
C GLU A 225 -15.32 -0.04 -14.64
N ILE A 226 -14.79 0.35 -13.49
CA ILE A 226 -14.07 1.60 -13.28
C ILE A 226 -12.70 1.33 -12.64
N GLU A 227 -11.69 2.07 -13.08
CA GLU A 227 -10.30 1.87 -12.65
C GLU A 227 -9.95 2.71 -11.42
N SER A 228 -10.60 3.86 -11.29
CA SER A 228 -10.32 4.82 -10.23
C SER A 228 -11.57 5.52 -9.73
N VAL A 229 -11.46 6.09 -8.55
CA VAL A 229 -12.53 6.93 -7.98
C VAL A 229 -12.79 8.18 -8.80
N TYR A 230 -11.84 8.62 -9.63
CA TYR A 230 -12.00 9.77 -10.52
C TYR A 230 -13.13 9.54 -11.52
N GLU A 231 -13.25 8.32 -12.05
CA GLU A 231 -14.38 7.94 -12.91
C GLU A 231 -15.70 7.87 -12.13
N ALA A 232 -15.67 7.35 -10.90
CA ALA A 232 -16.85 7.29 -10.04
C ALA A 232 -17.41 8.70 -9.80
N VAL A 233 -16.56 9.66 -9.41
CA VAL A 233 -16.98 11.06 -9.22
C VAL A 233 -17.65 11.61 -10.47
N LYS A 234 -17.10 11.36 -11.67
CA LYS A 234 -17.73 11.74 -12.94
C LYS A 234 -19.13 11.16 -13.11
N TYR A 235 -19.32 9.85 -12.90
CA TYR A 235 -20.66 9.24 -13.08
C TYR A 235 -21.68 9.72 -12.06
N PHE A 236 -21.24 9.96 -10.82
CA PHE A 236 -22.13 10.36 -9.74
C PHE A 236 -22.45 11.85 -9.73
N THR A 237 -21.55 12.71 -10.19
CA THR A 237 -21.69 14.17 -10.00
C THR A 237 -21.64 14.95 -11.32
N GLY A 238 -21.24 14.32 -12.42
CA GLY A 238 -20.94 15.00 -13.69
C GLY A 238 -19.61 15.77 -13.68
N TYR A 239 -18.94 15.88 -12.52
CA TYR A 239 -17.70 16.62 -12.38
C TYR A 239 -16.52 15.88 -13.04
N LEU A 240 -15.84 16.56 -13.96
CA LEU A 240 -14.67 16.03 -14.66
C LEU A 240 -13.39 16.45 -13.92
N ILE A 241 -12.73 15.48 -13.30
CA ILE A 241 -11.45 15.71 -12.65
C ILE A 241 -10.37 15.68 -13.72
N LYS A 242 -9.64 16.79 -13.87
CA LYS A 242 -8.50 16.87 -14.77
C LYS A 242 -7.32 16.13 -14.15
N LEU A 243 -7.02 14.94 -14.66
CA LEU A 243 -5.82 14.19 -14.30
C LEU A 243 -4.65 14.65 -15.18
N PRO A 244 -3.41 14.63 -14.68
CA PRO A 244 -2.25 14.91 -15.52
C PRO A 244 -2.17 13.86 -16.62
N GLU A 245 -1.82 14.32 -17.83
CA GLU A 245 -1.42 13.40 -18.88
C GLU A 245 -0.15 12.67 -18.42
N TYR A 246 -0.10 11.37 -18.68
CA TYR A 246 1.07 10.56 -18.35
C TYR A 246 1.66 9.98 -19.63
N SER A 247 2.98 9.97 -19.68
CA SER A 247 3.78 9.31 -20.70
C SER A 247 4.73 8.31 -20.03
N GLU A 248 5.51 7.58 -20.82
CA GLU A 248 6.60 6.81 -20.26
C GLU A 248 7.54 7.73 -19.48
N PRO A 249 7.80 7.46 -18.18
CA PRO A 249 8.58 8.35 -17.36
C PRO A 249 10.06 8.29 -17.75
N SER A 250 10.66 9.45 -18.00
CA SER A 250 12.09 9.61 -18.16
C SER A 250 12.70 10.16 -16.86
N LEU A 251 13.91 9.71 -16.55
CA LEU A 251 14.69 10.30 -15.48
C LEU A 251 15.41 11.56 -15.98
N SER A 252 15.59 12.54 -15.11
CA SER A 252 16.39 13.74 -15.38
C SER A 252 17.85 13.37 -15.66
N GLN A 253 18.56 14.24 -16.38
CA GLN A 253 19.96 14.02 -16.74
C GLN A 253 20.85 13.86 -15.50
N ASP A 254 20.67 14.72 -14.49
CA ASP A 254 21.36 14.64 -13.20
C ASP A 254 21.13 13.29 -12.52
N MET A 255 19.89 12.77 -12.57
CA MET A 255 19.55 11.46 -12.02
C MET A 255 20.21 10.32 -12.80
N LEU A 256 20.23 10.39 -14.12
CA LEU A 256 20.90 9.40 -14.97
C LEU A 256 22.41 9.38 -14.71
N GLU A 257 23.04 10.54 -14.54
CA GLU A 257 24.47 10.65 -14.20
C GLU A 257 24.76 10.04 -12.83
N ALA A 258 23.94 10.34 -11.83
CA ALA A 258 24.11 9.78 -10.49
C ALA A 258 23.90 8.25 -10.46
N LEU A 259 22.90 7.74 -11.18
CA LEU A 259 22.70 6.30 -11.35
C LEU A 259 23.85 5.64 -12.12
N THR A 260 24.39 6.31 -13.13
CA THR A 260 25.56 5.83 -13.88
C THR A 260 26.77 5.71 -12.96
N ALA A 261 27.03 6.71 -12.12
CA ALA A 261 28.11 6.66 -11.14
C ALA A 261 27.93 5.51 -10.14
N GLN A 262 26.71 5.26 -9.65
CA GLN A 262 26.43 4.10 -8.80
C GLN A 262 26.63 2.77 -9.53
N ALA A 263 26.16 2.68 -10.78
CA ALA A 263 26.33 1.48 -11.61
C ALA A 263 27.82 1.17 -11.81
N SER A 264 28.64 2.18 -12.09
CA SER A 264 30.10 2.02 -12.19
C SER A 264 30.73 1.54 -10.89
N LYS A 265 30.31 2.07 -9.73
CA LYS A 265 30.77 1.57 -8.42
C LYS A 265 30.42 0.09 -8.25
N LEU A 266 29.18 -0.31 -8.52
CA LEU A 266 28.74 -1.71 -8.42
C LEU A 266 29.42 -2.64 -9.43
N MET A 267 29.65 -2.17 -10.65
CA MET A 267 30.40 -2.91 -11.68
C MET A 267 31.83 -3.21 -11.21
N ASN A 268 32.53 -2.21 -10.68
CA ASN A 268 33.89 -2.38 -10.17
C ASN A 268 33.94 -3.38 -9.00
N GLU A 269 32.97 -3.32 -8.10
CA GLU A 269 32.82 -4.27 -7.00
C GLU A 269 32.54 -5.70 -7.52
N ALA A 270 31.64 -5.84 -8.49
CA ALA A 270 31.29 -7.13 -9.10
C ALA A 270 32.51 -7.77 -9.81
N GLU A 271 33.23 -6.99 -10.61
CA GLU A 271 34.44 -7.46 -11.28
C GLU A 271 35.53 -7.88 -10.29
N ARG A 272 35.76 -7.05 -9.26
CA ARG A 272 36.78 -7.35 -8.24
C ARG A 272 36.42 -8.59 -7.45
N ASN A 273 35.18 -8.67 -6.96
CA ASN A 273 34.72 -9.81 -6.16
C ASN A 273 34.78 -11.12 -6.95
N TYR A 274 34.33 -11.11 -8.21
CA TYR A 274 34.42 -12.28 -9.09
C TYR A 274 35.87 -12.77 -9.25
N ARG A 275 36.81 -11.87 -9.57
CA ARG A 275 38.23 -12.22 -9.73
C ARG A 275 38.84 -12.79 -8.44
N GLU A 276 38.54 -12.17 -7.30
CA GLU A 276 39.00 -12.65 -5.99
C GLU A 276 38.47 -14.06 -5.70
N VAL A 277 37.19 -14.35 -5.96
CA VAL A 277 36.60 -15.67 -5.72
C VAL A 277 37.19 -16.73 -6.65
N VAL A 278 37.44 -16.39 -7.92
CA VAL A 278 38.15 -17.28 -8.86
C VAL A 278 39.54 -17.63 -8.32
N ASP A 279 40.29 -16.65 -7.84
CA ASP A 279 41.64 -16.85 -7.31
C ASP A 279 41.63 -17.66 -6.00
N GLU A 280 40.69 -17.37 -5.09
CA GLU A 280 40.49 -18.11 -3.84
C GLU A 280 40.21 -19.60 -4.12
N ILE A 281 39.27 -19.89 -5.02
CA ILE A 281 38.91 -21.26 -5.40
C ILE A 281 40.11 -21.96 -6.06
N LYS A 282 40.81 -21.29 -7.00
CA LYS A 282 41.97 -21.87 -7.69
C LYS A 282 43.11 -22.22 -6.74
N ARG A 283 43.40 -21.36 -5.76
CA ARG A 283 44.48 -21.56 -4.77
C ARG A 283 44.09 -22.52 -3.65
N SER A 284 42.81 -22.81 -3.48
CA SER A 284 42.35 -23.73 -2.44
C SER A 284 42.81 -25.18 -2.67
N SER A 285 42.93 -25.92 -1.57
CA SER A 285 43.32 -27.33 -1.55
C SER A 285 42.14 -28.29 -1.71
N ILE A 286 40.99 -27.83 -2.22
CA ILE A 286 39.83 -28.68 -2.48
C ILE A 286 40.09 -29.59 -3.69
N ASP A 287 39.33 -30.68 -3.76
CA ASP A 287 39.39 -31.65 -4.86
C ASP A 287 39.24 -30.97 -6.24
N PRO A 288 40.03 -31.38 -7.27
CA PRO A 288 39.98 -30.77 -8.60
C PRO A 288 38.60 -30.79 -9.26
N PHE A 289 37.78 -31.83 -9.04
CA PHE A 289 36.43 -31.91 -9.62
C PHE A 289 35.50 -30.89 -8.96
N GLU A 290 35.52 -30.79 -7.63
CA GLU A 290 34.74 -29.77 -6.91
C GLU A 290 35.20 -28.34 -7.24
N LYS A 291 36.51 -28.14 -7.46
CA LYS A 291 37.06 -26.87 -7.93
C LYS A 291 36.48 -26.47 -9.30
N GLN A 292 36.48 -27.40 -10.25
CA GLN A 292 35.90 -27.17 -11.56
C GLN A 292 34.41 -26.87 -11.47
N ARG A 293 33.66 -27.66 -10.70
CA ARG A 293 32.22 -27.46 -10.50
C ARG A 293 31.88 -26.09 -9.91
N LEU A 294 32.62 -25.63 -8.89
CA LEU A 294 32.40 -24.30 -8.31
C LEU A 294 32.71 -23.18 -9.29
N LEU A 295 33.76 -23.32 -10.11
CA LEU A 295 34.08 -22.35 -11.15
C LEU A 295 33.01 -22.31 -12.25
N GLU A 296 32.47 -23.46 -12.67
CA GLU A 296 31.38 -23.52 -13.65
C GLU A 296 30.11 -22.82 -13.13
N ILE A 297 29.73 -23.05 -11.86
CA ILE A 297 28.60 -22.37 -11.22
C ILE A 297 28.89 -20.86 -11.10
N LEU A 298 30.12 -20.47 -10.77
CA LEU A 298 30.54 -19.06 -10.67
C LEU A 298 30.46 -18.36 -12.01
N ASP A 299 30.92 -18.99 -13.08
CA ASP A 299 30.84 -18.45 -14.44
C ASP A 299 29.37 -18.29 -14.86
N GLU A 300 28.56 -19.32 -14.62
CA GLU A 300 27.14 -19.29 -14.98
C GLU A 300 26.35 -18.23 -14.19
N ARG A 301 26.53 -18.17 -12.87
CA ARG A 301 25.71 -17.33 -11.99
C ARG A 301 26.27 -15.91 -11.81
N SER A 302 27.56 -15.70 -12.07
CA SER A 302 28.22 -14.42 -11.80
C SER A 302 28.87 -13.80 -13.03
N LEU A 303 29.64 -14.55 -13.83
CA LEU A 303 30.26 -13.99 -15.03
C LEU A 303 29.23 -13.64 -16.09
N LYS A 304 28.24 -14.52 -16.34
CA LYS A 304 27.19 -14.23 -17.35
C LYS A 304 26.42 -12.93 -17.03
N PRO A 305 25.89 -12.68 -15.82
CA PRO A 305 25.27 -11.39 -15.49
C PRO A 305 26.24 -10.21 -15.58
N LEU A 306 27.51 -10.40 -15.21
CA LEU A 306 28.53 -9.34 -15.31
C LEU A 306 28.82 -8.94 -16.76
N MET A 307 28.89 -9.91 -17.68
CA MET A 307 29.02 -9.64 -19.11
C MET A 307 27.78 -8.93 -19.65
N ALA A 308 26.57 -9.38 -19.27
CA ALA A 308 25.34 -8.69 -19.63
C ALA A 308 25.32 -7.24 -19.11
N ALA A 309 25.82 -7.00 -17.89
CA ALA A 309 25.90 -5.66 -17.32
C ALA A 309 26.83 -4.73 -18.13
N ARG A 310 27.92 -5.23 -18.71
CA ARG A 310 28.83 -4.43 -19.55
C ARG A 310 28.16 -3.88 -20.80
N GLU A 311 27.23 -4.64 -21.37
CA GLU A 311 26.53 -4.28 -22.60
C GLU A 311 25.19 -3.55 -22.34
N GLU A 312 24.72 -3.51 -21.09
CA GLU A 312 23.44 -2.89 -20.72
C GLU A 312 23.55 -1.36 -20.73
N PRO A 313 22.82 -0.63 -21.61
CA PRO A 313 22.87 0.83 -21.67
C PRO A 313 22.18 1.51 -20.49
N ASP A 314 21.12 0.92 -19.93
CA ASP A 314 20.40 1.53 -18.81
C ASP A 314 21.21 1.40 -17.51
N PRO A 315 21.55 2.52 -16.84
CA PRO A 315 22.44 2.48 -15.68
C PRO A 315 21.83 1.75 -14.48
N TYR A 316 20.51 1.80 -14.29
CA TYR A 316 19.87 1.08 -13.20
C TYR A 316 19.93 -0.43 -13.42
N GLU A 317 19.76 -0.85 -14.65
CA GLU A 317 19.71 -2.27 -15.02
C GLU A 317 21.11 -2.87 -15.07
N ARG A 318 22.08 -2.09 -15.53
CA ARG A 318 23.51 -2.38 -15.35
C ARG A 318 23.83 -2.60 -13.87
N ALA A 319 23.35 -1.72 -12.99
CA ALA A 319 23.54 -1.87 -11.55
C ALA A 319 22.87 -3.14 -10.98
N ASN A 320 21.67 -3.50 -11.44
CA ASN A 320 20.98 -4.73 -11.02
C ASN A 320 21.71 -6.01 -11.48
N LEU A 321 22.20 -6.05 -12.72
CA LEU A 321 22.97 -7.17 -13.25
C LEU A 321 24.32 -7.32 -12.52
N ALA A 322 25.01 -6.20 -12.28
CA ALA A 322 26.23 -6.17 -11.48
C ALA A 322 25.97 -6.63 -10.03
N LEU A 323 24.88 -6.17 -9.43
CA LEU A 323 24.46 -6.60 -8.10
C LEU A 323 24.17 -8.11 -8.05
N SER A 324 23.47 -8.65 -9.06
CA SER A 324 23.22 -10.09 -9.18
C SER A 324 24.53 -10.88 -9.25
N SER A 325 25.48 -10.41 -10.09
CA SER A 325 26.81 -11.02 -10.21
C SER A 325 27.56 -11.05 -8.88
N VAL A 326 27.59 -9.93 -8.16
CA VAL A 326 28.39 -9.82 -6.94
C VAL A 326 27.76 -10.60 -5.78
N ILE A 327 26.43 -10.68 -5.72
CA ILE A 327 25.72 -11.54 -4.75
C ILE A 327 26.05 -13.01 -5.01
N ASN A 328 26.00 -13.45 -6.27
CA ASN A 328 26.29 -14.85 -6.60
C ASN A 328 27.77 -15.20 -6.37
N SER A 329 28.69 -14.27 -6.65
CA SER A 329 30.11 -14.45 -6.35
C SER A 329 30.35 -14.61 -4.85
N GLU A 330 29.73 -13.74 -4.04
CA GLU A 330 29.82 -13.81 -2.57
C GLU A 330 29.17 -15.09 -2.04
N TRP A 331 28.03 -15.50 -2.57
CA TRP A 331 27.38 -16.76 -2.19
C TRP A 331 28.31 -17.95 -2.41
N ILE A 332 28.97 -18.02 -3.56
CA ILE A 332 29.92 -19.08 -3.88
C ILE A 332 31.16 -19.00 -2.98
N ARG A 333 31.64 -17.79 -2.64
CA ARG A 333 32.70 -17.58 -1.64
C ARG A 333 32.31 -18.15 -0.29
N LEU A 334 31.07 -17.92 0.14
CA LEU A 334 30.55 -18.43 1.40
C LEU A 334 30.40 -19.96 1.37
N ILE A 335 29.91 -20.54 0.27
CA ILE A 335 29.89 -22.01 0.09
C ILE A 335 31.30 -22.58 0.21
N HIS A 336 32.27 -21.99 -0.50
CA HIS A 336 33.66 -22.42 -0.45
C HIS A 336 34.27 -22.33 0.96
N SER A 337 34.01 -21.25 1.67
CA SER A 337 34.46 -21.06 3.05
C SER A 337 33.81 -22.06 4.00
N TYR A 338 32.54 -22.38 3.77
CA TYR A 338 31.80 -23.37 4.55
C TYR A 338 32.34 -24.78 4.34
N THR A 339 32.54 -25.22 3.10
CA THR A 339 33.05 -26.57 2.79
C THR A 339 34.50 -26.78 3.27
N THR A 340 35.29 -25.72 3.31
CA THR A 340 36.66 -25.76 3.84
C THR A 340 36.76 -25.60 5.36
N HIS A 341 35.63 -25.60 6.09
CA HIS A 341 35.55 -25.41 7.54
C HIS A 341 36.20 -24.11 8.05
N ARG A 342 36.24 -23.08 7.20
CA ARG A 342 36.80 -21.75 7.53
C ARG A 342 35.72 -20.74 7.90
N LEU A 343 34.45 -21.12 7.81
CA LEU A 343 33.31 -20.25 8.02
C LEU A 343 32.76 -20.40 9.45
N GLU A 344 32.78 -19.31 10.20
CA GLU A 344 32.07 -19.19 11.46
C GLU A 344 30.76 -18.41 11.25
N LEU A 345 29.65 -19.13 11.10
CA LEU A 345 28.35 -18.56 10.75
C LEU A 345 27.91 -17.46 11.73
N ASN A 346 27.99 -17.73 13.04
CA ASN A 346 27.57 -16.78 14.07
C ASN A 346 28.35 -15.46 13.98
N LYS A 347 29.63 -15.51 13.57
CA LYS A 347 30.44 -14.30 13.34
C LYS A 347 29.98 -13.53 12.10
N ILE A 348 29.57 -14.22 11.03
CA ILE A 348 29.05 -13.58 9.82
C ILE A 348 27.71 -12.93 10.10
N VAL A 349 26.77 -13.65 10.72
CA VAL A 349 25.43 -13.14 11.06
C VAL A 349 25.55 -11.93 11.97
N SER A 350 26.28 -12.03 13.09
CA SER A 350 26.47 -10.89 14.01
C SER A 350 27.17 -9.69 13.36
N LYS A 351 28.13 -9.93 12.46
CA LYS A 351 28.76 -8.85 11.68
C LYS A 351 27.75 -8.16 10.77
N LEU A 352 26.95 -8.92 10.00
CA LEU A 352 25.96 -8.37 9.09
C LEU A 352 24.83 -7.65 9.83
N GLU A 353 24.35 -8.20 10.96
CA GLU A 353 23.39 -7.53 11.85
C GLU A 353 23.93 -6.20 12.34
N LYS A 354 25.17 -6.16 12.82
CA LYS A 354 25.83 -4.93 13.27
C LYS A 354 25.94 -3.91 12.13
N GLU A 355 26.48 -4.30 10.98
CA GLU A 355 26.64 -3.40 9.83
C GLU A 355 25.29 -2.89 9.32
N LEU A 356 24.25 -3.73 9.32
CA LEU A 356 22.90 -3.34 8.91
C LEU A 356 22.30 -2.33 9.90
N ASN A 357 22.40 -2.59 11.21
CA ASN A 357 21.89 -1.69 12.24
C ASN A 357 22.59 -0.33 12.24
N GLU A 358 23.91 -0.31 12.05
CA GLU A 358 24.68 0.93 11.87
C GLU A 358 24.21 1.70 10.64
N THR A 359 24.00 1.01 9.51
CA THR A 359 23.53 1.62 8.26
C THR A 359 22.09 2.15 8.38
N ILE A 360 21.20 1.43 9.05
CA ILE A 360 19.84 1.90 9.38
C ILE A 360 19.91 3.16 10.23
N GLY A 361 20.83 3.20 11.22
CA GLY A 361 21.07 4.39 12.04
C GLY A 361 21.46 5.62 11.20
N LEU A 362 22.31 5.44 10.19
CA LEU A 362 22.68 6.51 9.26
C LEU A 362 21.49 7.02 8.44
N VAL A 363 20.67 6.12 7.89
CA VAL A 363 19.47 6.49 7.12
C VAL A 363 18.46 7.22 8.01
N ARG A 364 18.22 6.72 9.23
CA ARG A 364 17.36 7.38 10.23
C ARG A 364 17.86 8.78 10.61
N LYS A 365 19.19 8.97 10.68
CA LYS A 365 19.79 10.29 10.86
C LYS A 365 19.52 11.18 9.63
N GLY A 366 19.70 10.65 8.42
CA GLY A 366 19.39 11.36 7.17
C GLY A 366 17.96 11.90 7.12
N TRP A 367 16.97 11.12 7.56
CA TRP A 367 15.57 11.57 7.66
C TRP A 367 15.34 12.75 8.60
N LYS A 368 16.24 13.01 9.56
CA LYS A 368 16.17 14.15 10.48
C LYS A 368 16.89 15.39 9.94
N GLU A 369 17.72 15.23 8.92
CA GLU A 369 18.62 16.25 8.38
C GLU A 369 18.32 16.50 6.90
N ILE A 370 17.05 16.37 6.50
CA ILE A 370 16.61 16.58 5.11
C ILE A 370 16.74 18.05 4.76
N ASN A 371 17.45 18.32 3.66
CA ASN A 371 17.70 19.69 3.18
C ASN A 371 17.22 19.91 1.75
N ASP A 372 16.92 18.85 1.00
CA ASP A 372 16.30 18.92 -0.33
C ASP A 372 15.14 17.93 -0.47
N ARG A 373 14.15 18.25 -1.32
CA ARG A 373 13.04 17.33 -1.58
C ARG A 373 13.48 16.04 -2.28
N ALA A 374 14.59 16.04 -3.04
CA ALA A 374 15.10 14.82 -3.63
C ALA A 374 15.68 13.85 -2.58
N ASP A 375 16.13 14.35 -1.42
CA ASP A 375 16.61 13.49 -0.32
C ASP A 375 15.51 12.54 0.16
N ILE A 376 14.26 12.99 0.15
CA ILE A 376 13.09 12.15 0.48
C ILE A 376 13.10 10.88 -0.36
N VAL A 377 13.40 10.99 -1.65
CA VAL A 377 13.38 9.85 -2.58
C VAL A 377 14.57 8.94 -2.32
N PHE A 378 15.78 9.48 -2.17
CA PHE A 378 16.97 8.65 -1.93
C PHE A 378 16.92 7.95 -0.58
N LEU A 379 16.48 8.65 0.47
CA LEU A 379 16.29 8.07 1.80
C LEU A 379 15.17 7.02 1.80
N LEU A 380 14.11 7.21 1.01
CA LEU A 380 13.05 6.21 0.89
C LEU A 380 13.55 4.94 0.19
N VAL A 381 14.35 5.09 -0.87
CA VAL A 381 15.01 3.96 -1.54
C VAL A 381 15.98 3.23 -0.60
N ALA A 382 16.76 3.98 0.18
CA ALA A 382 17.67 3.44 1.17
C ALA A 382 16.92 2.69 2.29
N THR A 383 15.79 3.24 2.75
CA THR A 383 14.93 2.63 3.76
C THR A 383 14.30 1.34 3.25
N ASP A 384 13.75 1.33 2.03
CA ASP A 384 13.19 0.12 1.40
C ASP A 384 14.22 -1.02 1.31
N ARG A 385 15.44 -0.69 0.89
CA ARG A 385 16.56 -1.65 0.80
C ARG A 385 16.99 -2.15 2.16
N ALA A 386 16.99 -1.29 3.19
CA ALA A 386 17.34 -1.69 4.55
C ALA A 386 16.27 -2.64 5.14
N VAL A 387 14.99 -2.36 4.91
CA VAL A 387 13.87 -3.24 5.27
C VAL A 387 14.02 -4.60 4.60
N ASP A 388 14.31 -4.61 3.29
CA ASP A 388 14.53 -5.86 2.56
C ASP A 388 15.75 -6.64 3.08
N ALA A 389 16.86 -5.96 3.40
CA ALA A 389 18.02 -6.60 4.05
C ALA A 389 17.66 -7.21 5.42
N LYS A 390 16.93 -6.49 6.26
CA LYS A 390 16.50 -6.97 7.59
C LYS A 390 15.65 -8.23 7.48
N GLU A 391 14.71 -8.25 6.54
CA GLU A 391 13.85 -9.41 6.32
C GLU A 391 14.62 -10.60 5.76
N LYS A 392 15.54 -10.40 4.79
CA LYS A 392 16.37 -11.49 4.25
C LYS A 392 17.35 -12.05 5.28
N LEU A 393 17.82 -11.24 6.22
CA LEU A 393 18.66 -11.68 7.33
C LEU A 393 17.89 -12.59 8.29
N ARG A 394 16.65 -12.23 8.65
CA ARG A 394 15.75 -13.08 9.44
C ARG A 394 15.47 -14.42 8.72
N GLN A 395 15.13 -14.35 7.43
CA GLN A 395 14.88 -15.55 6.62
C GLN A 395 16.11 -16.46 6.53
N ALA A 396 17.32 -15.88 6.45
CA ALA A 396 18.56 -16.66 6.45
C ALA A 396 18.70 -17.53 7.71
N SER A 397 18.36 -16.98 8.88
CA SER A 397 18.38 -17.72 10.15
C SER A 397 17.32 -18.83 10.20
N GLU A 398 16.14 -18.60 9.63
CA GLU A 398 15.02 -19.57 9.66
C GLU A 398 15.20 -20.74 8.69
N ILE A 399 15.79 -20.47 7.52
CA ILE A 399 16.00 -21.50 6.50
C ILE A 399 17.29 -22.28 6.72
N TRP A 400 18.23 -21.77 7.52
CA TRP A 400 19.57 -22.34 7.70
C TRP A 400 19.57 -23.85 7.93
N ASP A 401 18.75 -24.33 8.86
CA ASP A 401 18.70 -25.75 9.24
C ASP A 401 18.03 -26.62 8.17
N LYS A 402 17.22 -26.02 7.28
CA LYS A 402 16.49 -26.71 6.20
C LYS A 402 17.29 -26.72 4.90
N ASP A 403 17.85 -25.58 4.53
CA ASP A 403 18.68 -25.38 3.35
C ASP A 403 19.79 -24.37 3.64
N ARG A 404 20.97 -24.89 3.98
CA ARG A 404 22.16 -24.08 4.27
C ARG A 404 22.64 -23.28 3.08
N SER A 405 22.50 -23.82 1.87
CA SER A 405 22.96 -23.16 0.65
C SER A 405 22.14 -21.90 0.40
N GLU A 406 20.82 -22.01 0.56
CA GLU A 406 19.90 -20.88 0.49
C GLU A 406 20.14 -19.88 1.62
N GLY A 407 20.38 -20.36 2.85
CA GLY A 407 20.78 -19.50 3.97
C GLY A 407 22.03 -18.66 3.66
N LEU A 408 23.08 -19.27 3.11
CA LEU A 408 24.29 -18.55 2.68
C LEU A 408 24.00 -17.56 1.54
N ARG A 409 23.12 -17.90 0.60
CA ARG A 409 22.71 -17.00 -0.49
C ARG A 409 22.01 -15.76 0.06
N LEU A 410 21.13 -15.93 1.04
CA LEU A 410 20.46 -14.83 1.72
C LEU A 410 21.45 -13.95 2.49
N LEU A 411 22.47 -14.52 3.15
CA LEU A 411 23.52 -13.73 3.81
C LEU A 411 24.36 -12.93 2.80
N ALA A 412 24.73 -13.53 1.66
CA ALA A 412 25.40 -12.82 0.57
C ALA A 412 24.53 -11.67 0.03
N TYR A 413 23.22 -11.91 -0.12
CA TYR A 413 22.26 -10.89 -0.51
C TYR A 413 22.22 -9.74 0.51
N VAL A 414 22.13 -10.04 1.80
CA VAL A 414 22.10 -9.03 2.88
C VAL A 414 23.34 -8.13 2.83
N LYS A 415 24.53 -8.72 2.71
CA LYS A 415 25.81 -7.98 2.59
C LYS A 415 25.75 -6.93 1.49
N TRP A 416 25.33 -7.32 0.29
CA TRP A 416 25.30 -6.43 -0.85
C TRP A 416 24.10 -5.49 -0.84
N ARG A 417 23.00 -5.88 -0.19
CA ARG A 417 21.88 -4.97 0.04
C ARG A 417 22.28 -3.85 0.99
N ILE A 418 23.02 -4.12 2.07
CA ILE A 418 23.64 -3.09 2.94
C ILE A 418 24.51 -2.13 2.12
N TYR A 419 25.34 -2.66 1.22
CA TYR A 419 26.16 -1.82 0.33
C TYR A 419 25.31 -0.87 -0.53
N THR A 420 24.22 -1.36 -1.12
CA THR A 420 23.30 -0.50 -1.88
C THR A 420 22.59 0.54 -1.01
N VAL A 421 22.25 0.24 0.26
CA VAL A 421 21.70 1.25 1.17
C VAL A 421 22.66 2.43 1.32
N LYS A 422 23.96 2.14 1.49
CA LYS A 422 25.01 3.17 1.59
C LYS A 422 25.14 4.00 0.32
N LEU A 423 25.10 3.37 -0.86
CA LEU A 423 25.14 4.09 -2.15
C LEU A 423 23.98 5.09 -2.30
N TRP A 424 22.76 4.68 -1.97
CA TRP A 424 21.59 5.57 -2.03
C TRP A 424 21.65 6.68 -0.98
N TYR A 425 22.11 6.37 0.23
CA TYR A 425 22.33 7.39 1.26
C TYR A 425 23.41 8.41 0.87
N GLU A 426 24.48 8.01 0.17
CA GLU A 426 25.50 8.95 -0.32
C GLU A 426 24.94 10.02 -1.27
N MET A 427 23.86 9.72 -2.00
CA MET A 427 23.23 10.67 -2.93
C MET A 427 22.54 11.84 -2.23
N THR A 428 22.20 11.72 -0.94
CA THR A 428 21.57 12.81 -0.17
C THR A 428 22.57 13.90 0.20
N LYS A 429 23.87 13.66 0.05
CA LYS A 429 24.94 14.58 0.51
C LYS A 429 25.37 15.58 -0.56
N VAL A 430 24.74 15.57 -1.72
CA VAL A 430 25.17 16.34 -2.90
C VAL A 430 24.51 17.73 -2.94
N ARG A 431 23.38 17.90 -2.25
CA ARG A 431 22.53 19.10 -2.36
C ARG A 431 22.42 19.79 -0.99
N GLU A 432 22.72 21.08 -0.96
CA GLU A 432 22.48 21.93 0.21
C GLU A 432 21.19 22.72 0.00
N GLY A 433 20.34 22.75 1.03
CA GLY A 433 19.08 23.48 1.03
C GLY A 433 18.61 23.75 2.46
N ALA A 434 17.42 24.34 2.60
CA ALA A 434 16.85 24.66 3.91
C ALA A 434 16.33 23.41 4.61
N GLU A 435 16.50 23.33 5.93
CA GLU A 435 16.02 22.22 6.76
C GLU A 435 14.50 22.00 6.57
N ILE A 436 14.12 20.79 6.17
CA ILE A 436 12.72 20.39 5.98
C ILE A 436 12.24 19.60 7.19
N ARG A 437 11.29 20.16 7.94
CA ARG A 437 10.65 19.46 9.06
C ARG A 437 9.42 18.68 8.58
N LEU A 438 9.46 17.36 8.75
CA LEU A 438 8.36 16.46 8.37
C LEU A 438 7.34 16.30 9.51
N GLU A 439 6.78 17.41 9.98
CA GLU A 439 5.69 17.42 10.97
C GLU A 439 4.42 16.83 10.35
N GLY A 440 4.09 15.57 10.70
CA GLY A 440 2.96 14.86 10.11
C GLY A 440 3.25 13.43 9.67
N LEU A 441 4.50 13.00 9.76
CA LEU A 441 4.92 11.68 9.30
C LEU A 441 4.27 10.54 10.10
N LYS A 442 4.02 10.76 11.40
CA LYS A 442 3.31 9.83 12.28
C LYS A 442 1.91 9.56 11.76
N GLU A 443 1.17 10.59 11.36
CA GLU A 443 -0.19 10.48 10.85
C GLU A 443 -0.20 9.79 9.49
N ILE A 444 0.75 10.10 8.60
CA ILE A 444 0.91 9.37 7.32
C ILE A 444 1.14 7.88 7.61
N ALA A 445 2.08 7.55 8.49
CA ALA A 445 2.41 6.17 8.85
C ALA A 445 1.22 5.43 9.48
N ALA A 446 0.49 6.08 10.40
CA ALA A 446 -0.70 5.52 11.03
C ALA A 446 -1.78 5.18 9.99
N ASN A 447 -1.97 6.04 8.98
CA ASN A 447 -2.94 5.81 7.91
C ASN A 447 -2.54 4.62 7.03
N TYR A 448 -1.28 4.56 6.59
CA TYR A 448 -0.78 3.43 5.80
C TYR A 448 -0.87 2.11 6.59
N LEU A 449 -0.54 2.13 7.88
CA LEU A 449 -0.65 0.96 8.76
C LEU A 449 -2.10 0.49 8.93
N ALA A 450 -3.03 1.42 9.14
CA ALA A 450 -4.45 1.11 9.27
C ALA A 450 -5.02 0.51 7.96
N GLU A 451 -4.62 1.06 6.82
CA GLU A 451 -5.00 0.53 5.51
C GLU A 451 -4.40 -0.87 5.30
N ALA A 452 -3.09 -1.05 5.55
CA ALA A 452 -2.43 -2.34 5.39
C ALA A 452 -3.11 -3.45 6.19
N ARG A 453 -3.53 -3.16 7.43
CA ARG A 453 -4.33 -4.07 8.26
C ARG A 453 -5.66 -4.44 7.59
N SER A 454 -6.40 -3.43 7.16
CA SER A 454 -7.73 -3.58 6.55
C SER A 454 -7.66 -4.38 5.26
N THR A 455 -6.75 -4.02 4.34
CA THR A 455 -6.58 -4.68 3.04
C THR A 455 -6.12 -6.12 3.19
N TRP A 456 -5.14 -6.41 4.06
CA TRP A 456 -4.68 -7.78 4.29
C TRP A 456 -5.79 -8.66 4.86
N SER A 457 -6.49 -8.19 5.91
CA SER A 457 -7.59 -8.95 6.52
C SER A 457 -8.71 -9.23 5.53
N TYR A 458 -9.06 -8.24 4.71
CA TYR A 458 -10.09 -8.40 3.68
C TYR A 458 -9.63 -9.31 2.54
N ALA A 459 -8.35 -9.22 2.13
CA ALA A 459 -7.78 -10.10 1.12
C ALA A 459 -7.92 -11.56 1.52
N GLY A 460 -7.62 -11.91 2.77
CA GLY A 460 -7.80 -13.27 3.29
C GLY A 460 -9.25 -13.75 3.18
N THR A 461 -10.21 -12.94 3.65
CA THR A 461 -11.64 -13.26 3.57
C THR A 461 -12.10 -13.45 2.12
N LEU A 462 -11.71 -12.54 1.23
CA LEU A 462 -12.07 -12.60 -0.19
C LEU A 462 -11.46 -13.81 -0.89
N LEU A 463 -10.21 -14.14 -0.60
CA LEU A 463 -9.52 -15.29 -1.19
C LEU A 463 -10.14 -16.61 -0.73
N GLU A 464 -10.51 -16.72 0.55
CA GLU A 464 -11.28 -17.85 1.09
C GLU A 464 -12.64 -18.00 0.38
N GLU A 465 -13.38 -16.89 0.21
CA GLU A 465 -14.63 -16.88 -0.57
C GLU A 465 -14.38 -17.35 -2.02
N MET A 466 -13.27 -16.93 -2.63
CA MET A 466 -12.84 -17.33 -3.96
C MET A 466 -12.25 -18.74 -4.02
N GLY A 467 -12.07 -19.43 -2.88
CA GLY A 467 -11.48 -20.77 -2.81
C GLY A 467 -10.02 -20.81 -3.26
N SER A 468 -9.29 -19.70 -3.11
CA SER A 468 -7.87 -19.56 -3.46
C SER A 468 -7.03 -19.45 -2.19
N GLY A 469 -5.87 -20.11 -2.16
CA GLY A 469 -4.95 -20.06 -1.02
C GLY A 469 -4.16 -18.75 -0.90
N GLY A 470 -4.18 -17.89 -1.93
CA GLY A 470 -3.48 -16.60 -1.94
C GLY A 470 -1.96 -16.72 -2.03
N VAL A 471 -1.38 -16.48 -3.22
CA VAL A 471 0.05 -16.70 -3.49
C VAL A 471 0.99 -15.89 -2.58
N MET A 472 0.58 -14.71 -2.12
CA MET A 472 1.43 -13.78 -1.33
C MET A 472 0.79 -13.30 -0.03
N LEU A 473 -0.23 -14.01 0.48
CA LEU A 473 -0.98 -13.53 1.65
C LEU A 473 -0.15 -13.62 2.94
N ASP A 474 0.76 -14.59 3.04
CA ASP A 474 1.68 -14.74 4.16
C ASP A 474 2.77 -13.65 4.17
N GLU A 475 3.28 -13.26 2.99
CA GLU A 475 4.16 -12.10 2.80
C GLU A 475 3.45 -10.82 3.23
N ALA A 476 2.18 -10.65 2.86
CA ALA A 476 1.39 -9.50 3.27
C ALA A 476 1.24 -9.44 4.80
N PHE A 477 0.88 -10.55 5.44
CA PHE A 477 0.75 -10.62 6.89
C PHE A 477 2.06 -10.25 7.59
N ARG A 478 3.18 -10.83 7.16
CA ARG A 478 4.51 -10.53 7.72
C ARG A 478 4.87 -9.06 7.58
N ALA A 479 4.67 -8.49 6.40
CA ALA A 479 4.92 -7.07 6.16
C ALA A 479 4.05 -6.16 7.06
N TYR A 480 2.78 -6.52 7.28
CA TYR A 480 1.93 -5.80 8.23
C TYR A 480 2.43 -5.88 9.68
N GLN A 481 2.86 -7.06 10.14
CA GLN A 481 3.41 -7.20 11.50
C GLN A 481 4.65 -6.35 11.69
N LEU A 482 5.57 -6.37 10.72
CA LEU A 482 6.77 -5.53 10.75
C LEU A 482 6.39 -4.03 10.79
N ALA A 483 5.45 -3.60 9.94
CA ALA A 483 4.98 -2.21 9.91
C ALA A 483 4.45 -1.75 11.27
N LYS A 484 3.69 -2.63 11.94
CA LYS A 484 3.14 -2.39 13.28
C LYS A 484 4.26 -2.27 14.33
N ASP A 485 5.25 -3.15 14.28
CA ASP A 485 6.38 -3.14 15.21
C ASP A 485 7.23 -1.86 15.02
N SER A 486 7.54 -1.50 13.78
CA SER A 486 8.23 -0.24 13.43
C SER A 486 7.46 0.99 13.91
N PHE A 487 6.12 0.95 13.87
CA PHE A 487 5.30 2.07 14.34
C PHE A 487 5.40 2.23 15.87
N MET A 488 5.41 1.11 16.60
CA MET A 488 5.61 1.11 18.06
C MET A 488 7.01 1.61 18.45
N GLU A 489 8.00 1.41 17.60
CA GLU A 489 9.36 1.95 17.75
C GLU A 489 9.50 3.43 17.35
N ASN A 490 8.41 4.09 16.91
CA ASN A 490 8.40 5.45 16.34
C ASN A 490 9.22 5.59 15.04
N ASP A 491 9.44 4.51 14.30
CA ASP A 491 10.06 4.54 12.97
C ASP A 491 9.01 4.63 11.86
N TYR A 492 8.45 5.84 11.71
CA TYR A 492 7.30 6.10 10.86
C TYR A 492 7.58 5.92 9.36
N VAL A 493 8.81 6.13 8.88
CA VAL A 493 9.14 5.88 7.47
C VAL A 493 9.16 4.39 7.19
N THR A 494 9.83 3.64 8.06
CA THR A 494 9.89 2.18 7.94
C THR A 494 8.49 1.57 8.01
N THR A 495 7.62 2.08 8.90
CA THR A 495 6.20 1.72 8.91
C THR A 495 5.53 1.92 7.56
N CYS A 496 5.72 3.08 6.91
CA CYS A 496 5.13 3.34 5.59
C CYS A 496 5.63 2.33 4.54
N VAL A 497 6.94 2.07 4.50
CA VAL A 497 7.56 1.12 3.56
C VAL A 497 7.00 -0.30 3.74
N GLU A 498 6.94 -0.78 4.98
CA GLU A 498 6.44 -2.13 5.30
C GLU A 498 4.93 -2.25 5.07
N ALA A 499 4.16 -1.19 5.39
CA ALA A 499 2.74 -1.13 5.08
C ALA A 499 2.47 -1.16 3.57
N ILE A 500 3.25 -0.44 2.76
CA ILE A 500 3.15 -0.48 1.30
C ILE A 500 3.42 -1.90 0.75
N LYS A 501 4.41 -2.61 1.32
CA LYS A 501 4.66 -4.01 0.96
C LYS A 501 3.44 -4.88 1.28
N SER A 502 2.87 -4.74 2.49
CA SER A 502 1.64 -5.46 2.87
C SER A 502 0.47 -5.20 1.92
N LEU A 503 0.22 -3.94 1.58
CA LEU A 503 -0.82 -3.54 0.63
C LEU A 503 -0.59 -4.19 -0.74
N SER A 504 0.64 -4.09 -1.25
CA SER A 504 0.99 -4.57 -2.59
C SER A 504 0.90 -6.11 -2.69
N TYR A 505 1.36 -6.83 -1.67
CA TYR A 505 1.22 -8.30 -1.60
C TYR A 505 -0.23 -8.76 -1.49
N SER A 506 -1.05 -8.04 -0.69
CA SER A 506 -2.48 -8.33 -0.56
C SER A 506 -3.19 -8.17 -1.90
N GLU A 507 -2.97 -7.05 -2.59
CA GLU A 507 -3.61 -6.80 -3.87
C GLU A 507 -3.09 -7.69 -5.01
N ALA A 508 -1.80 -8.02 -5.04
CA ALA A 508 -1.26 -8.98 -5.99
C ALA A 508 -1.87 -10.37 -5.80
N SER A 509 -2.08 -10.80 -4.54
CA SER A 509 -2.75 -12.06 -4.23
C SER A 509 -4.19 -12.09 -4.74
N ILE A 510 -4.95 -11.01 -4.52
CA ILE A 510 -6.32 -10.92 -5.03
C ILE A 510 -6.34 -10.88 -6.56
N ALA A 511 -5.44 -10.11 -7.18
CA ALA A 511 -5.33 -10.02 -8.63
C ALA A 511 -5.08 -11.40 -9.25
N SER A 512 -4.16 -12.18 -8.68
CA SER A 512 -3.88 -13.56 -9.09
C SER A 512 -5.16 -14.43 -9.08
N ALA A 513 -5.89 -14.43 -7.97
CA ALA A 513 -7.12 -15.20 -7.83
C ALA A 513 -8.24 -14.74 -8.80
N ILE A 514 -8.34 -13.44 -9.08
CA ILE A 514 -9.30 -12.92 -10.06
C ILE A 514 -8.96 -13.42 -11.46
N THR A 515 -7.67 -13.49 -11.79
CA THR A 515 -7.25 -13.95 -13.12
C THR A 515 -7.42 -15.45 -13.33
N ASP A 516 -7.33 -16.25 -12.27
CA ASP A 516 -7.68 -17.67 -12.34
C ASP A 516 -9.17 -17.86 -12.72
N ILE A 517 -10.05 -16.97 -12.23
CA ILE A 517 -11.49 -17.02 -12.54
C ILE A 517 -11.80 -16.46 -13.92
N THR A 518 -11.21 -15.31 -14.26
CA THR A 518 -11.56 -14.56 -15.48
C THR A 518 -10.78 -15.01 -16.72
N LEU A 519 -9.67 -15.72 -16.53
CA LEU A 519 -8.70 -16.11 -17.56
C LEU A 519 -8.16 -14.90 -18.36
N ASN A 520 -8.18 -13.69 -17.78
CA ASN A 520 -7.74 -12.45 -18.43
C ASN A 520 -6.68 -11.71 -17.63
N SER A 521 -5.46 -12.23 -17.66
CA SER A 521 -4.30 -11.62 -17.00
C SER A 521 -3.87 -10.30 -17.63
N THR A 522 -3.98 -10.18 -18.96
CA THR A 522 -3.57 -9.00 -19.72
C THR A 522 -4.28 -7.73 -19.25
N TYR A 523 -5.59 -7.79 -19.03
CA TYR A 523 -6.35 -6.62 -18.59
C TYR A 523 -5.88 -6.10 -17.23
N ILE A 524 -5.73 -6.98 -16.24
CA ILE A 524 -5.29 -6.62 -14.88
C ILE A 524 -3.86 -6.05 -14.87
N ILE A 525 -2.95 -6.65 -15.65
CA ILE A 525 -1.57 -6.18 -15.82
C ILE A 525 -1.56 -4.77 -16.42
N GLN A 526 -2.28 -4.56 -17.52
CA GLN A 526 -2.33 -3.26 -18.20
C GLN A 526 -2.95 -2.16 -17.32
N TYR A 527 -4.03 -2.49 -16.59
CA TYR A 527 -4.65 -1.57 -15.64
C TYR A 527 -3.69 -1.18 -14.51
N SER A 528 -3.02 -2.16 -13.90
CA SER A 528 -2.06 -1.91 -12.82
C SER A 528 -0.91 -1.02 -13.30
N ARG A 529 -0.42 -1.25 -14.53
CA ARG A 529 0.60 -0.41 -15.15
C ARG A 529 0.12 1.02 -15.41
N ARG A 530 -1.08 1.21 -15.99
CA ARG A 530 -1.67 2.55 -16.22
C ARG A 530 -1.81 3.34 -14.93
N THR A 531 -2.26 2.69 -13.87
CA THR A 531 -2.37 3.27 -12.53
C THR A 531 -1.02 3.76 -12.03
N ALA A 532 0.02 2.93 -12.14
CA ALA A 532 1.37 3.30 -11.73
C ALA A 532 1.88 4.52 -12.50
N LEU A 533 1.69 4.56 -13.82
CA LEU A 533 2.05 5.72 -14.65
C LEU A 533 1.34 7.00 -14.23
N MET A 534 0.03 6.93 -13.98
CA MET A 534 -0.76 8.07 -13.52
C MET A 534 -0.24 8.58 -12.17
N ASN A 535 0.02 7.70 -11.20
CA ASN A 535 0.52 8.13 -9.89
C ASN A 535 1.95 8.64 -9.94
N ILE A 536 2.81 8.09 -10.83
CA ILE A 536 4.13 8.65 -11.13
C ILE A 536 3.99 10.08 -11.65
N ALA A 537 3.15 10.32 -12.67
CA ALA A 537 2.96 11.66 -13.23
C ALA A 537 2.52 12.68 -12.17
N ARG A 538 1.61 12.27 -11.27
CA ARG A 538 1.16 13.12 -10.14
C ARG A 538 2.25 13.35 -9.09
N ALA A 539 3.13 12.37 -8.85
CA ALA A 539 4.25 12.54 -7.92
C ALA A 539 5.31 13.46 -8.52
N SER A 540 5.56 13.37 -9.82
CA SER A 540 6.51 14.21 -10.57
C SER A 540 6.18 15.71 -10.52
N GLU A 541 4.93 16.10 -10.25
CA GLU A 541 4.56 17.50 -9.99
C GLU A 541 5.20 18.04 -8.69
N ALA A 542 5.57 17.17 -7.76
CA ALA A 542 6.17 17.53 -6.47
C ALA A 542 7.66 17.18 -6.40
N VAL A 543 8.03 15.94 -6.74
CA VAL A 543 9.40 15.39 -6.70
C VAL A 543 9.53 14.28 -7.72
N GLU A 544 10.65 14.19 -8.41
CA GLU A 544 10.96 13.08 -9.34
C GLU A 544 10.92 11.72 -8.61
N PRO A 545 9.94 10.83 -8.89
CA PRO A 545 9.67 9.67 -8.06
C PRO A 545 10.52 8.46 -8.49
N VAL A 546 11.84 8.56 -8.30
CA VAL A 546 12.82 7.58 -8.82
C VAL A 546 12.44 6.15 -8.45
N VAL A 547 12.21 5.85 -7.17
CA VAL A 547 11.84 4.50 -6.71
C VAL A 547 10.61 3.92 -7.44
N SER A 548 9.63 4.77 -7.74
CA SER A 548 8.40 4.36 -8.44
C SER A 548 8.69 4.02 -9.89
N ILE A 549 9.53 4.81 -10.56
CA ILE A 549 10.00 4.54 -11.93
C ILE A 549 10.78 3.23 -11.97
N LEU A 550 11.64 2.98 -10.98
CA LEU A 550 12.41 1.74 -10.86
C LEU A 550 11.50 0.50 -10.71
N TYR A 551 10.46 0.59 -9.88
CA TYR A 551 9.48 -0.49 -9.74
C TYR A 551 8.60 -0.66 -10.99
N LEU A 552 8.23 0.42 -11.68
CA LEU A 552 7.50 0.33 -12.96
C LEU A 552 8.31 -0.49 -13.97
N ARG A 553 9.60 -0.17 -14.13
CA ARG A 553 10.52 -0.92 -15.00
C ARG A 553 10.68 -2.37 -14.58
N SER A 554 10.75 -2.63 -13.28
CA SER A 554 10.79 -3.99 -12.73
C SER A 554 9.53 -4.78 -13.11
N GLY A 555 8.36 -4.15 -13.06
CA GLY A 555 7.09 -4.73 -13.51
C GLY A 555 7.02 -4.95 -15.02
N ASP A 556 7.64 -4.10 -15.83
CA ASP A 556 7.69 -4.27 -17.30
C ASP A 556 8.54 -5.45 -17.75
N ARG A 557 9.59 -5.76 -16.97
CA ARG A 557 10.54 -6.84 -17.24
C ARG A 557 10.17 -8.17 -16.59
N SER A 558 9.30 -8.13 -15.59
CA SER A 558 8.91 -9.33 -14.84
C SER A 558 8.03 -10.25 -15.68
N GLU A 559 8.22 -11.55 -15.48
CA GLU A 559 7.34 -12.59 -16.00
C GLU A 559 6.29 -12.97 -14.96
N GLY A 560 5.13 -13.46 -15.43
CA GLY A 560 4.02 -13.86 -14.57
C GLY A 560 3.21 -12.68 -14.04
N ILE A 561 1.92 -12.93 -13.79
CA ILE A 561 1.02 -11.86 -13.34
C ILE A 561 1.38 -11.34 -11.95
N ASP A 562 1.71 -12.24 -11.02
CA ASP A 562 1.90 -11.90 -9.61
C ASP A 562 3.03 -10.87 -9.44
N SER A 563 4.20 -11.14 -10.04
CA SER A 563 5.35 -10.25 -10.01
C SER A 563 5.06 -8.92 -10.69
N ARG A 564 4.41 -8.93 -11.86
CA ARG A 564 4.10 -7.70 -12.60
C ARG A 564 3.14 -6.80 -11.83
N VAL A 565 2.04 -7.36 -11.32
CA VAL A 565 1.05 -6.61 -10.53
C VAL A 565 1.69 -6.10 -9.24
N LEU A 566 2.45 -6.94 -8.53
CA LEU A 566 3.17 -6.54 -7.32
C LEU A 566 4.05 -5.31 -7.57
N PHE A 567 4.88 -5.33 -8.62
CA PHE A 567 5.78 -4.22 -8.91
C PHE A 567 5.04 -2.96 -9.36
N TYR A 568 3.97 -3.08 -10.15
CA TYR A 568 3.13 -1.92 -10.49
C TYR A 568 2.42 -1.33 -9.26
N LYS A 569 1.98 -2.17 -8.31
CA LYS A 569 1.38 -1.72 -7.04
C LYS A 569 2.41 -1.01 -6.16
N LEU A 570 3.61 -1.59 -5.99
CA LEU A 570 4.71 -0.94 -5.30
C LEU A 570 5.02 0.42 -5.93
N SER A 571 5.15 0.47 -7.26
CA SER A 571 5.39 1.71 -8.01
C SER A 571 4.35 2.78 -7.69
N SER A 572 3.05 2.43 -7.78
CA SER A 572 1.94 3.35 -7.51
C SER A 572 1.95 3.85 -6.06
N TYR A 573 2.11 2.94 -5.09
CA TYR A 573 2.08 3.28 -3.67
C TYR A 573 3.27 4.11 -3.22
N TYR A 574 4.46 3.83 -3.74
CA TYR A 574 5.62 4.69 -3.50
C TYR A 574 5.44 6.08 -4.10
N ALA A 575 4.84 6.19 -5.29
CA ALA A 575 4.59 7.50 -5.91
C ALA A 575 3.61 8.31 -5.04
N LYS A 576 2.58 7.63 -4.52
CA LYS A 576 1.64 8.22 -3.57
C LYS A 576 2.33 8.67 -2.28
N LEU A 577 3.17 7.83 -1.68
CA LEU A 577 3.90 8.15 -0.44
C LEU A 577 4.85 9.33 -0.63
N ILE A 578 5.58 9.37 -1.74
CA ILE A 578 6.47 10.48 -2.08
C ILE A 578 5.69 11.79 -2.12
N ARG A 579 4.52 11.81 -2.78
CA ARG A 579 3.66 12.99 -2.81
C ARG A 579 3.18 13.38 -1.41
N ASP A 580 2.78 12.40 -0.59
CA ASP A 580 2.29 12.65 0.76
C ASP A 580 3.38 13.23 1.67
N ILE A 581 4.60 12.67 1.65
CA ILE A 581 5.74 13.19 2.41
C ILE A 581 6.17 14.57 1.87
N ALA A 582 6.25 14.74 0.55
CA ALA A 582 6.62 16.02 -0.07
C ALA A 582 5.59 17.13 0.22
N SER A 583 4.34 16.77 0.50
CA SER A 583 3.32 17.74 0.92
C SER A 583 3.56 18.29 2.33
N LEU A 584 4.23 17.54 3.21
CA LEU A 584 4.67 18.03 4.52
C LEU A 584 5.81 19.05 4.40
N ALA A 585 6.61 18.94 3.34
CA ALA A 585 7.71 19.86 3.03
C ALA A 585 7.25 21.22 2.46
N LYS A 586 6.00 21.62 2.74
CA LYS A 586 5.46 22.95 2.46
C LYS A 586 5.19 23.65 3.80
N ALA A 587 6.12 24.49 4.21
CA ALA A 587 5.92 25.54 5.22
C ALA A 587 6.66 26.78 4.76
#